data_AF-A0A485AZQ6-F1
#
_entry.id   AF-A0A485AZQ6-F1
#
_cell.length_a   1.000
_cell.length_b   1.000
_cell.length_c   1.000
_cell.angle_alpha   90.00
_cell.angle_beta   90.00
_cell.angle_gamma   90.00
#
_symmetry.space_group_name_H-M   'P 1'
#
loop_
_entity.id
_entity.type
_entity.pdbx_description
1 polymer ?
#
loop_
_entity_poly.entity_id
_entity_poly.type
_entity_poly.pdbx_seq_one_letter_code
_entity_poly.pdbx_strand_id
1 'polypeptide(L)'
;MYYRSEVISYLQANRILALKLDHALTGVGRTVSEQIKLTGAGAKRALYYASCFTDEYQDVCQRQKNEDLRFKQGVFHLIERGGVIYDMLNIYYDEIFKYKTFTQIEYIKKILMAANVHIAASSLTNAGFALAVAASVAMGLNVSLDMSALSGRWANRGIIAMGAYGIVQKAADSAYRLHIIYPALYDALYVKELEMMYFLIEPLFERTGALKAQWASDGDIADIIIRMIR
;
A
#
# COMPACT_ATOMS: atom_id res chain seq x y z
N MET A 1 12.46 8.74 1.42
CA MET A 1 13.66 9.61 1.37
C MET A 1 14.94 8.81 1.55
N TYR A 2 14.97 7.84 2.47
CA TYR A 2 16.11 6.95 2.75
C TYR A 2 16.66 6.17 1.54
N TYR A 3 15.77 5.54 0.76
CA TYR A 3 16.14 4.84 -0.47
C TYR A 3 16.56 5.77 -1.62
N ARG A 4 16.54 7.10 -1.44
CA ARG A 4 17.02 8.05 -2.45
C ARG A 4 18.47 8.46 -2.13
N SER A 5 18.79 8.65 -0.85
CA SER A 5 20.14 8.99 -0.41
C SER A 5 21.13 7.86 -0.66
N GLU A 6 20.75 6.60 -0.40
CA GLU A 6 21.62 5.45 -0.65
C GLU A 6 21.85 5.20 -2.15
N VAL A 7 20.80 5.31 -3.00
CA VAL A 7 20.96 5.30 -4.46
C VAL A 7 21.95 6.36 -4.89
N ILE A 8 21.72 7.60 -4.46
CA ILE A 8 22.52 8.74 -4.91
C ILE A 8 23.97 8.53 -4.50
N SER A 9 24.22 8.13 -3.25
CA SER A 9 25.58 7.84 -2.76
C SER A 9 26.25 6.71 -3.56
N TYR A 10 25.55 5.59 -3.76
CA TYR A 10 26.10 4.45 -4.49
C TYR A 10 26.33 4.75 -5.98
N LEU A 11 25.41 5.46 -6.63
CA LEU A 11 25.57 5.89 -8.03
C LEU A 11 26.64 6.98 -8.18
N GLN A 12 26.77 7.89 -7.21
CA GLN A 12 27.86 8.86 -7.18
C GLN A 12 29.22 8.16 -7.04
N ALA A 13 29.29 7.11 -6.22
CA ALA A 13 30.47 6.24 -6.13
C ALA A 13 30.68 5.43 -7.42
N ASN A 14 29.61 5.06 -8.14
CA ASN A 14 29.63 4.21 -9.33
C ASN A 14 29.14 4.92 -10.61
N ARG A 15 30.02 5.73 -11.21
CA ARG A 15 29.74 6.52 -12.43
C ARG A 15 29.16 5.69 -13.60
N ILE A 16 29.67 4.48 -13.84
CA ILE A 16 29.19 3.61 -14.93
C ILE A 16 27.72 3.22 -14.70
N LEU A 17 27.37 2.97 -13.45
CA LEU A 17 26.03 2.52 -13.07
C LEU A 17 25.01 3.64 -13.16
N ALA A 18 25.40 4.85 -12.74
CA ALA A 18 24.60 6.07 -12.90
C ALA A 18 24.25 6.32 -14.37
N LEU A 19 25.24 6.19 -15.26
CA LEU A 19 25.06 6.38 -16.70
C LEU A 19 24.14 5.32 -17.33
N LYS A 20 24.25 4.06 -16.90
CA LYS A 20 23.36 2.98 -17.36
C LYS A 20 21.92 3.18 -16.91
N LEU A 21 21.70 3.64 -15.67
CA LEU A 21 20.37 3.99 -15.17
C LEU A 21 19.76 5.11 -16.00
N ASP A 22 20.51 6.18 -16.21
CA ASP A 22 20.06 7.35 -16.99
C ASP A 22 19.69 6.97 -18.42
N HIS A 23 20.49 6.14 -19.08
CA HIS A 23 20.18 5.59 -20.40
C HIS A 23 18.93 4.70 -20.39
N ALA A 24 18.78 3.84 -19.39
CA ALA A 24 17.60 2.97 -19.26
C ALA A 24 16.32 3.79 -19.06
N LEU A 25 16.39 4.92 -18.36
CA LEU A 25 15.27 5.85 -18.18
C LEU A 25 14.99 6.69 -19.42
N THR A 26 16.03 7.13 -20.13
CA THR A 26 15.92 7.98 -21.33
C THR A 26 15.46 7.21 -22.57
N GLY A 27 15.80 5.91 -22.67
CA GLY A 27 15.36 5.03 -23.77
C GLY A 27 13.87 4.69 -23.75
N VAL A 28 13.17 4.96 -22.65
CA VAL A 28 11.72 4.82 -22.52
C VAL A 28 11.12 6.23 -22.66
N GLY A 29 10.58 6.57 -23.83
CA GLY A 29 10.30 7.96 -24.25
C GLY A 29 9.54 8.87 -23.27
N ARG A 30 9.58 10.19 -23.51
CA ARG A 30 9.09 11.30 -22.62
C ARG A 30 7.56 11.39 -22.44
N THR A 31 6.84 10.28 -22.37
CA THR A 31 5.42 10.26 -22.02
C THR A 31 5.29 9.67 -20.62
N VAL A 32 4.75 10.41 -19.65
CA VAL A 32 4.63 10.00 -18.23
C VAL A 32 3.61 8.86 -18.09
N SER A 33 3.95 7.66 -18.58
CA SER A 33 3.13 6.47 -18.43
C SER A 33 3.51 5.73 -17.14
N GLU A 34 2.54 5.07 -16.52
CA GLU A 34 2.77 4.23 -15.34
C GLU A 34 3.81 3.12 -15.60
N GLN A 35 3.97 2.69 -16.85
CA GLN A 35 4.98 1.71 -17.25
C GLN A 35 6.41 2.26 -17.11
N ILE A 36 6.64 3.55 -17.35
CA ILE A 36 7.96 4.18 -17.13
C ILE A 36 8.29 4.22 -15.65
N LYS A 37 7.31 4.58 -14.80
CA LYS A 37 7.48 4.60 -13.34
C LYS A 37 7.84 3.21 -12.80
N LEU A 38 7.16 2.16 -13.26
CA LEU A 38 7.47 0.78 -12.88
C LEU A 38 8.82 0.31 -13.43
N THR A 39 9.17 0.65 -14.66
CA THR A 39 10.46 0.30 -15.27
C THR A 39 11.62 0.97 -14.52
N GLY A 40 11.50 2.26 -14.20
CA GLY A 40 12.48 2.98 -13.39
C GLY A 40 12.60 2.44 -11.96
N ALA A 41 11.49 2.08 -11.33
CA ALA A 41 11.49 1.44 -10.02
C ALA A 41 12.14 0.04 -10.05
N GLY A 42 11.93 -0.73 -11.11
CA GLY A 42 12.56 -2.03 -11.32
C GLY A 42 14.06 -1.92 -11.56
N ALA A 43 14.48 -0.96 -12.40
CA ALA A 43 15.89 -0.63 -12.60
C ALA A 43 16.53 -0.24 -11.26
N LYS A 44 15.91 0.67 -10.51
CA LYS A 44 16.36 1.06 -9.16
C LYS A 44 16.58 -0.17 -8.26
N ARG A 45 15.61 -1.07 -8.14
CA ARG A 45 15.75 -2.28 -7.30
C ARG A 45 16.87 -3.22 -7.79
N ALA A 46 17.01 -3.41 -9.10
CA ALA A 46 18.09 -4.21 -9.69
C ALA A 46 19.49 -3.62 -9.42
N LEU A 47 19.62 -2.29 -9.46
CA LEU A 47 20.86 -1.60 -9.12
C LEU A 47 21.26 -1.82 -7.67
N TYR A 48 20.29 -1.85 -6.77
CA TYR A 48 20.55 -2.15 -5.37
C TYR A 48 20.94 -3.59 -5.12
N TYR A 49 20.50 -4.55 -5.93
CA TYR A 49 21.06 -5.91 -5.85
C TYR A 49 22.56 -5.94 -6.15
N ALA A 50 23.12 -4.92 -6.82
CA ALA A 50 24.56 -4.79 -6.96
C ALA A 50 25.28 -4.55 -5.61
N SER A 51 24.59 -4.00 -4.61
CA SER A 51 25.12 -3.84 -3.23
C SER A 51 25.50 -5.18 -2.59
N CYS A 52 24.85 -6.28 -3.00
CA CYS A 52 25.17 -7.62 -2.52
C CYS A 52 26.59 -8.09 -2.88
N PHE A 53 27.25 -7.44 -3.85
CA PHE A 53 28.62 -7.77 -4.28
C PHE A 53 29.70 -6.94 -3.58
N THR A 54 29.31 -6.08 -2.64
CA THR A 54 30.23 -5.21 -1.89
C THR A 54 29.97 -5.37 -0.39
N ASP A 55 31.03 -5.53 0.41
CA ASP A 55 30.89 -5.73 1.86
C ASP A 55 30.32 -4.50 2.59
N GLU A 56 30.55 -3.30 2.04
CA GLU A 56 30.13 -2.02 2.61
C GLU A 56 28.60 -1.80 2.58
N TYR A 57 27.88 -2.48 1.68
CA TYR A 57 26.45 -2.26 1.45
C TYR A 57 25.61 -3.56 1.64
N GLN A 58 26.13 -4.51 2.43
CA GLN A 58 25.44 -5.78 2.70
C GLN A 58 24.11 -5.59 3.44
N ASP A 59 23.99 -4.55 4.26
CA ASP A 59 22.75 -4.21 4.97
C ASP A 59 21.60 -3.86 4.01
N VAL A 60 21.92 -3.15 2.92
CA VAL A 60 20.97 -2.82 1.86
C VAL A 60 20.53 -4.08 1.12
N CYS A 61 21.48 -4.97 0.81
CA CYS A 61 21.19 -6.28 0.20
C CYS A 61 20.27 -7.15 1.08
N GLN A 62 20.57 -7.26 2.39
CA GLN A 62 19.76 -8.04 3.31
C GLN A 62 18.34 -7.50 3.43
N ARG A 63 18.19 -6.17 3.44
CA ARG A 63 16.87 -5.53 3.45
C ARG A 63 16.06 -5.85 2.21
N GLN A 64 16.67 -5.78 1.02
CA GLN A 64 15.97 -6.14 -0.22
C GLN A 64 15.48 -7.58 -0.22
N LYS A 65 16.31 -8.51 0.27
CA LYS A 65 15.90 -9.91 0.42
C LYS A 65 14.71 -10.08 1.36
N ASN A 66 14.71 -9.35 2.48
CA ASN A 66 13.60 -9.38 3.43
C ASN A 66 12.32 -8.78 2.82
N GLU A 67 12.41 -7.64 2.15
CA GLU A 67 11.28 -7.03 1.44
C GLU A 67 10.72 -7.96 0.34
N ASP A 68 11.59 -8.62 -0.43
CA ASP A 68 11.18 -9.59 -1.46
C ASP A 68 10.45 -10.80 -0.86
N LEU A 69 10.95 -11.31 0.28
CA LEU A 69 10.31 -12.40 1.03
C LEU A 69 8.93 -11.97 1.53
N ARG A 70 8.81 -10.79 2.14
CA ARG A 70 7.55 -10.28 2.69
C ARG A 70 6.55 -9.94 1.60
N PHE A 71 7.00 -9.41 0.46
CA PHE A 71 6.14 -9.23 -0.71
C PHE A 71 5.58 -10.58 -1.19
N LYS A 72 6.43 -11.62 -1.26
CA LYS A 72 5.98 -12.97 -1.62
C LYS A 72 4.94 -13.51 -0.63
N GLN A 73 5.12 -13.30 0.68
CA GLN A 73 4.14 -13.67 1.70
C GLN A 73 2.81 -12.94 1.49
N GLY A 74 2.84 -11.62 1.27
CA GLY A 74 1.63 -10.84 0.95
C GLY A 74 0.91 -11.32 -0.30
N VAL A 75 1.64 -11.68 -1.36
CA VAL A 75 1.07 -12.27 -2.59
C VAL A 75 0.45 -13.64 -2.32
N PHE A 76 1.07 -14.45 -1.46
CA PHE A 76 0.53 -15.74 -1.05
C PHE A 76 -0.82 -15.59 -0.34
N HIS A 77 -0.94 -14.64 0.60
CA HIS A 77 -2.23 -14.31 1.23
C HIS A 77 -3.28 -13.85 0.21
N LEU A 78 -2.87 -13.11 -0.82
CA LEU A 78 -3.75 -12.64 -1.90
C LEU A 78 -4.33 -13.79 -2.73
N ILE A 79 -3.52 -14.82 -3.01
CA ILE A 79 -3.90 -15.97 -3.82
C ILE A 79 -4.73 -16.98 -2.99
N GLU A 80 -4.35 -17.24 -1.74
CA GLU A 80 -5.00 -18.30 -0.95
C GLU A 80 -6.32 -17.89 -0.30
N ARG A 81 -6.41 -16.67 0.25
CA ARG A 81 -7.56 -16.30 1.09
C ARG A 81 -8.64 -15.54 0.33
N GLY A 82 -8.26 -14.81 -0.72
CA GLY A 82 -9.14 -13.83 -1.35
C GLY A 82 -9.48 -12.70 -0.36
N GLY A 83 -9.61 -11.46 -0.84
CA GLY A 83 -10.04 -10.36 0.03
C GLY A 83 -8.95 -9.72 0.89
N VAL A 84 -7.68 -9.74 0.46
CA VAL A 84 -6.59 -8.99 1.13
C VAL A 84 -6.91 -7.50 1.33
N ILE A 85 -7.66 -6.89 0.40
CA ILE A 85 -8.16 -5.51 0.57
C ILE A 85 -9.09 -5.40 1.79
N TYR A 86 -10.01 -6.34 1.95
CA TYR A 86 -10.91 -6.38 3.11
C TYR A 86 -10.13 -6.58 4.41
N ASP A 87 -9.16 -7.50 4.44
CA ASP A 87 -8.33 -7.75 5.62
C ASP A 87 -7.54 -6.50 6.02
N MET A 88 -6.93 -5.81 5.06
CA MET A 88 -6.21 -4.55 5.33
C MET A 88 -7.14 -3.43 5.81
N LEU A 89 -8.33 -3.31 5.23
CA LEU A 89 -9.33 -2.34 5.67
C LEU A 89 -9.83 -2.66 7.08
N ASN A 90 -10.03 -3.95 7.39
CA ASN A 90 -10.45 -4.37 8.71
C ASN A 90 -9.40 -4.03 9.77
N ILE A 91 -8.12 -4.33 9.49
CA ILE A 91 -7.00 -3.96 10.38
C ILE A 91 -6.95 -2.44 10.58
N TYR A 92 -7.14 -1.66 9.51
CA TYR A 92 -7.20 -0.20 9.61
C TYR A 92 -8.33 0.29 10.51
N TYR A 93 -9.56 -0.20 10.30
CA TYR A 93 -10.70 0.24 11.11
C TYR A 93 -10.63 -0.27 12.55
N ASP A 94 -10.06 -1.46 12.79
CA ASP A 94 -9.76 -1.93 14.14
C ASP A 94 -8.85 -0.95 14.87
N GLU A 95 -7.79 -0.45 14.23
CA GLU A 95 -6.92 0.57 14.84
C GLU A 95 -7.64 1.92 15.05
N ILE A 96 -8.51 2.34 14.13
CA ILE A 96 -9.30 3.58 14.30
C ILE A 96 -10.31 3.49 15.46
N PHE A 97 -10.94 2.33 15.64
CA PHE A 97 -12.00 2.15 16.63
C PHE A 97 -11.54 1.55 17.95
N LYS A 98 -10.30 1.05 18.04
CA LYS A 98 -9.72 0.36 19.21
C LYS A 98 -10.03 1.02 20.56
N TYR A 99 -9.89 2.35 20.62
CA TYR A 99 -10.04 3.13 21.85
C TYR A 99 -11.33 3.99 21.89
N LYS A 100 -12.25 3.78 20.95
CA LYS A 100 -13.52 4.52 20.94
C LYS A 100 -14.49 3.94 21.96
N THR A 101 -15.28 4.82 22.58
CA THR A 101 -16.37 4.41 23.46
C THR A 101 -17.61 4.04 22.63
N PHE A 102 -18.53 3.30 23.25
CA PHE A 102 -19.84 2.97 22.66
C PHE A 102 -20.56 4.22 22.12
N THR A 103 -20.57 5.32 22.88
CA THR A 103 -21.24 6.56 22.48
C THR A 103 -20.63 7.19 21.23
N GLN A 104 -19.30 7.11 21.08
CA GLN A 104 -18.61 7.61 19.89
C GLN A 104 -18.92 6.76 18.66
N ILE A 105 -18.93 5.43 18.81
CA ILE A 105 -19.32 4.53 17.72
C ILE A 105 -20.78 4.76 17.31
N GLU A 106 -21.71 4.93 18.25
CA GLU A 106 -23.09 5.30 17.95
C GLU A 106 -23.19 6.64 17.22
N TYR A 107 -22.40 7.64 17.63
CA TYR A 107 -22.38 8.94 16.98
C TYR A 107 -21.91 8.84 15.52
N ILE A 108 -20.81 8.12 15.27
CA ILE A 108 -20.30 7.85 13.92
C ILE A 108 -21.38 7.13 13.09
N LYS A 109 -21.97 6.06 13.63
CA LYS A 109 -23.03 5.29 12.97
C LYS A 109 -24.22 6.17 12.57
N LYS A 110 -24.66 7.09 13.43
CA LYS A 110 -25.76 8.02 13.12
C LYS A 110 -25.43 8.94 11.94
N ILE A 111 -24.20 9.46 11.87
CA ILE A 111 -23.77 10.28 10.73
C ILE A 111 -23.77 9.46 9.43
N LEU A 112 -23.25 8.22 9.49
CA LEU A 112 -23.25 7.32 8.34
C LEU A 112 -24.66 7.00 7.86
N MET A 113 -25.59 6.72 8.76
CA MET A 113 -27.00 6.50 8.43
C MET A 113 -27.66 7.73 7.81
N ALA A 114 -27.37 8.93 8.33
CA ALA A 114 -27.86 10.18 7.74
C ALA A 114 -27.33 10.40 6.30
N ALA A 115 -26.15 9.86 5.99
CA ALA A 115 -25.58 9.82 4.65
C ALA A 115 -26.03 8.59 3.82
N ASN A 116 -27.08 7.88 4.23
CA ASN A 116 -27.61 6.67 3.59
C ASN A 116 -26.59 5.49 3.50
N VAL A 117 -25.62 5.44 4.41
CA VAL A 117 -24.70 4.32 4.60
C VAL A 117 -25.20 3.48 5.77
N HIS A 118 -25.84 2.35 5.48
CA HIS A 118 -26.41 1.47 6.49
C HIS A 118 -25.42 0.39 6.89
N ILE A 119 -24.88 0.49 8.11
CA ILE A 119 -23.93 -0.49 8.64
C ILE A 119 -24.67 -1.52 9.50
N ALA A 120 -24.66 -2.76 9.06
CA ALA A 120 -25.39 -3.89 9.65
C ALA A 120 -24.72 -4.51 10.89
N ALA A 121 -24.10 -3.70 11.76
CA ALA A 121 -23.53 -4.20 13.01
C ALA A 121 -24.65 -4.35 14.07
N SER A 122 -25.07 -5.59 14.32
CA SER A 122 -26.10 -5.96 15.30
C SER A 122 -25.62 -5.92 16.76
N SER A 123 -24.30 -6.04 16.98
CA SER A 123 -23.66 -5.80 18.27
C SER A 123 -22.69 -4.62 18.13
N LEU A 124 -22.77 -3.65 19.04
CA LEU A 124 -21.96 -2.44 18.98
C LEU A 124 -20.59 -2.62 19.66
N THR A 125 -19.93 -3.73 19.37
CA THR A 125 -18.52 -3.87 19.73
C THR A 125 -17.67 -3.11 18.71
N ASN A 126 -16.56 -2.51 19.15
CA ASN A 126 -15.68 -1.75 18.26
C ASN A 126 -15.19 -2.62 17.08
N ALA A 127 -14.84 -3.89 17.35
CA ALA A 127 -14.43 -4.85 16.33
C ALA A 127 -15.56 -5.22 15.37
N GLY A 128 -16.79 -5.45 15.87
CA GLY A 128 -17.96 -5.72 15.03
C GLY A 128 -18.29 -4.55 14.10
N PHE A 129 -18.14 -3.32 14.61
CA PHE A 129 -18.30 -2.11 13.81
C PHE A 129 -17.18 -1.96 12.78
N ALA A 130 -15.92 -2.20 13.15
CA ALA A 130 -14.77 -2.18 12.24
C ALA A 130 -14.96 -3.14 11.05
N LEU A 131 -15.34 -4.39 11.33
CA LEU A 131 -15.62 -5.42 10.33
C LEU A 131 -16.71 -4.98 9.35
N ALA A 132 -17.79 -4.40 9.86
CA ALA A 132 -18.91 -3.97 9.06
C ALA A 132 -18.56 -2.75 8.18
N VAL A 133 -17.84 -1.76 8.72
CA VAL A 133 -17.33 -0.60 7.96
C VAL A 133 -16.36 -1.08 6.87
N ALA A 134 -15.41 -1.97 7.22
CA ALA A 134 -14.45 -2.53 6.27
C ALA A 134 -15.15 -3.25 5.11
N ALA A 135 -16.19 -4.02 5.40
CA ALA A 135 -17.00 -4.69 4.38
C ALA A 135 -17.70 -3.69 3.47
N SER A 136 -18.35 -2.67 4.03
CA SER A 136 -19.03 -1.63 3.25
C SER A 136 -18.07 -0.88 2.32
N VAL A 137 -16.88 -0.54 2.80
CA VAL A 137 -15.85 0.12 1.99
C VAL A 137 -15.28 -0.81 0.93
N ALA A 138 -14.98 -2.07 1.26
CA ALA A 138 -14.51 -3.05 0.29
C ALA A 138 -15.54 -3.29 -0.83
N MET A 139 -16.84 -3.28 -0.50
CA MET A 139 -17.91 -3.34 -1.50
C MET A 139 -17.93 -2.08 -2.39
N GLY A 140 -17.84 -0.88 -1.81
CA GLY A 140 -17.74 0.37 -2.59
C GLY A 140 -16.52 0.41 -3.52
N LEU A 141 -15.38 -0.13 -3.07
CA LEU A 141 -14.18 -0.31 -3.87
C LEU A 141 -14.39 -1.29 -5.03
N ASN A 142 -14.99 -2.46 -4.80
CA ASN A 142 -15.26 -3.43 -5.87
C ASN A 142 -16.26 -2.91 -6.91
N VAL A 143 -17.14 -1.98 -6.54
CA VAL A 143 -18.08 -1.31 -7.46
C VAL A 143 -17.38 -0.22 -8.29
N SER A 144 -16.39 0.47 -7.72
CA SER A 144 -15.63 1.54 -8.42
C SER A 144 -14.43 1.02 -9.21
N LEU A 145 -13.86 -0.11 -8.82
CA LEU A 145 -12.84 -0.84 -9.56
C LEU A 145 -13.53 -1.74 -10.57
N ASP A 146 -13.89 -1.14 -11.70
CA ASP A 146 -14.20 -1.89 -12.92
C ASP A 146 -13.00 -2.84 -13.18
N MET A 147 -13.22 -4.14 -12.98
CA MET A 147 -12.21 -5.21 -12.99
C MET A 147 -11.54 -5.38 -14.38
N SER A 148 -11.72 -4.41 -15.28
CA SER A 148 -11.12 -4.27 -16.60
C SER A 148 -9.70 -3.64 -16.54
N ALA A 149 -9.40 -2.82 -15.53
CA ALA A 149 -8.10 -2.13 -15.42
C ALA A 149 -6.96 -3.04 -14.88
N LEU A 150 -7.29 -4.02 -14.04
CA LEU A 150 -6.34 -4.98 -13.46
C LEU A 150 -6.15 -6.22 -14.35
N SER A 151 -7.19 -6.69 -15.04
CA SER A 151 -7.13 -7.88 -15.90
C SER A 151 -6.41 -7.64 -17.24
N GLY A 152 -6.50 -6.43 -17.80
CA GLY A 152 -5.98 -6.13 -19.15
C GLY A 152 -4.46 -5.98 -19.26
N ARG A 153 -3.72 -5.73 -18.16
CA ARG A 153 -2.26 -5.50 -18.19
C ARG A 153 -1.41 -6.71 -17.82
N TRP A 154 -2.00 -7.75 -17.23
CA TRP A 154 -1.26 -8.89 -16.68
C TRP A 154 -1.16 -10.08 -17.65
N ALA A 155 -1.84 -10.01 -18.80
CA ALA A 155 -1.95 -11.09 -19.77
C ALA A 155 -0.70 -11.30 -20.65
N ASN A 156 0.24 -10.34 -20.72
CA ASN A 156 1.40 -10.47 -21.61
C ASN A 156 2.62 -11.03 -20.87
N ARG A 157 2.81 -12.35 -20.97
CA ARG A 157 3.85 -13.20 -20.35
C ARG A 157 5.32 -12.85 -20.66
N GLY A 158 5.62 -11.71 -21.29
CA GLY A 158 6.97 -11.28 -21.66
C GLY A 158 7.59 -10.17 -20.80
N ILE A 159 6.80 -9.40 -20.05
CA ILE A 159 7.27 -8.21 -19.29
C ILE A 159 7.48 -8.53 -17.79
N ILE A 160 7.71 -9.79 -17.45
CA ILE A 160 7.71 -10.23 -16.04
C ILE A 160 9.05 -9.96 -15.34
N ALA A 161 10.19 -9.97 -16.03
CA ALA A 161 11.48 -9.89 -15.32
C ALA A 161 11.78 -8.49 -14.72
N MET A 162 11.60 -7.39 -15.46
CA MET A 162 11.88 -6.03 -14.94
C MET A 162 10.64 -5.35 -14.34
N GLY A 163 9.44 -5.68 -14.84
CA GLY A 163 8.17 -5.16 -14.32
C GLY A 163 7.84 -5.67 -12.92
N ALA A 164 8.21 -6.92 -12.61
CA ALA A 164 8.01 -7.48 -11.27
C ALA A 164 8.84 -6.73 -10.22
N TYR A 165 10.14 -6.48 -10.47
CA TYR A 165 10.97 -5.70 -9.55
C TYR A 165 10.45 -4.27 -9.33
N GLY A 166 9.82 -3.68 -10.35
CA GLY A 166 9.15 -2.38 -10.23
C GLY A 166 7.96 -2.41 -9.27
N ILE A 167 7.17 -3.48 -9.28
CA ILE A 167 6.05 -3.66 -8.36
C ILE A 167 6.55 -3.88 -6.93
N VAL A 168 7.56 -4.74 -6.73
CA VAL A 168 8.13 -4.97 -5.39
C VAL A 168 8.73 -3.69 -4.83
N GLN A 169 9.43 -2.90 -5.66
CA GLN A 169 9.94 -1.60 -5.24
C GLN A 169 8.82 -0.62 -4.90
N LYS A 170 7.74 -0.59 -5.68
CA LYS A 170 6.57 0.25 -5.38
C LYS A 170 5.93 -0.16 -4.06
N ALA A 171 5.80 -1.46 -3.80
CA ALA A 171 5.32 -2.01 -2.54
C ALA A 171 6.22 -1.59 -1.36
N ALA A 172 7.54 -1.75 -1.48
CA ALA A 172 8.50 -1.33 -0.46
C ALA A 172 8.42 0.17 -0.17
N ASP A 173 8.39 1.00 -1.23
CA ASP A 173 8.30 2.46 -1.09
C ASP A 173 6.97 2.88 -0.44
N SER A 174 5.87 2.18 -0.72
CA SER A 174 4.54 2.39 -0.13
C SER A 174 4.49 1.99 1.34
N ALA A 175 4.96 0.78 1.67
CA ALA A 175 5.05 0.26 3.03
C ALA A 175 5.93 1.16 3.91
N TYR A 176 7.06 1.64 3.38
CA TYR A 176 7.94 2.58 4.07
C TYR A 176 7.28 3.95 4.31
N ARG A 177 6.51 4.48 3.35
CA ARG A 177 5.72 5.71 3.57
C ARG A 177 4.70 5.51 4.69
N LEU A 178 4.01 4.37 4.70
CA LEU A 178 3.07 4.03 5.76
C LEU A 178 3.77 3.96 7.12
N HIS A 179 4.94 3.31 7.18
CA HIS A 179 5.74 3.23 8.41
C HIS A 179 6.06 4.61 9.00
N ILE A 180 6.32 5.63 8.16
CA ILE A 180 6.57 6.99 8.63
C ILE A 180 5.28 7.70 9.06
N ILE A 181 4.24 7.63 8.24
CA ILE A 181 3.03 8.45 8.42
C ILE A 181 2.14 7.87 9.52
N TYR A 182 2.00 6.55 9.57
CA TYR A 182 1.16 5.86 10.52
C TYR A 182 1.81 4.54 10.99
N PRO A 183 2.79 4.62 11.93
CA PRO A 183 3.55 3.46 12.39
C PRO A 183 2.66 2.34 12.97
N ALA A 184 1.62 2.68 13.74
CA ALA A 184 0.75 1.67 14.36
C ALA A 184 0.01 0.82 13.31
N LEU A 185 -0.49 1.43 12.23
CA LEU A 185 -1.10 0.69 11.14
C LEU A 185 -0.07 -0.15 10.38
N TYR A 186 1.14 0.38 10.17
CA TYR A 186 2.23 -0.38 9.57
C TYR A 186 2.54 -1.64 10.39
N ASP A 187 2.71 -1.52 11.71
CA ASP A 187 3.03 -2.63 12.60
C ASP A 187 1.91 -3.69 12.61
N ALA A 188 0.65 -3.24 12.63
CA ALA A 188 -0.51 -4.13 12.57
C ALA A 188 -0.56 -4.94 11.26
N LEU A 189 -0.24 -4.30 10.12
CA LEU A 189 -0.11 -4.99 8.83
C LEU A 189 1.13 -5.88 8.78
N TYR A 190 2.24 -5.46 9.38
CA TYR A 190 3.50 -6.18 9.40
C TYR A 190 3.38 -7.52 10.13
N VAL A 191 2.69 -7.57 11.26
CA VAL A 191 2.43 -8.82 11.99
C VAL A 191 1.58 -9.79 11.15
N LYS A 192 0.81 -9.29 10.19
CA LYS A 192 -0.02 -10.08 9.27
C LYS A 192 0.63 -10.32 7.91
N GLU A 193 1.86 -9.85 7.69
CA GLU A 193 2.59 -9.94 6.41
C GLU A 193 1.84 -9.24 5.24
N LEU A 194 1.08 -8.20 5.54
CA LEU A 194 0.25 -7.46 4.58
C LEU A 194 0.75 -6.04 4.29
N GLU A 195 1.76 -5.54 4.99
CA GLU A 195 2.26 -4.18 4.85
C GLU A 195 2.79 -3.90 3.44
N MET A 196 3.42 -4.90 2.80
CA MET A 196 3.86 -4.82 1.41
C MET A 196 2.69 -4.78 0.43
N MET A 197 1.47 -5.13 0.84
CA MET A 197 0.25 -5.03 0.02
C MET A 197 -0.47 -3.68 0.18
N TYR A 198 -0.01 -2.80 1.08
CA TYR A 198 -0.61 -1.49 1.32
C TYR A 198 -0.74 -0.65 0.04
N PHE A 199 0.18 -0.79 -0.92
CA PHE A 199 0.11 -0.08 -2.21
C PHE A 199 -1.19 -0.31 -3.00
N LEU A 200 -1.94 -1.38 -2.69
CA LEU A 200 -3.24 -1.67 -3.30
C LEU A 200 -4.33 -0.70 -2.82
N ILE A 201 -4.28 -0.28 -1.54
CA ILE A 201 -5.27 0.61 -0.91
C ILE A 201 -4.74 2.03 -0.68
N GLU A 202 -3.43 2.25 -0.83
CA GLU A 202 -2.80 3.56 -0.70
C GLU A 202 -3.49 4.66 -1.54
N PRO A 203 -3.87 4.45 -2.82
CA PRO A 203 -4.55 5.48 -3.61
C PRO A 203 -5.91 5.90 -3.03
N LEU A 204 -6.64 4.95 -2.42
CA LEU A 204 -7.88 5.26 -1.71
C LEU A 204 -7.57 6.14 -0.49
N PHE A 205 -6.55 5.76 0.28
CA PHE A 205 -6.19 6.44 1.52
C PHE A 205 -5.71 7.88 1.26
N GLU A 206 -4.94 8.09 0.20
CA GLU A 206 -4.52 9.43 -0.24
C GLU A 206 -5.72 10.28 -0.69
N ARG A 207 -6.63 9.71 -1.48
CA ARG A 207 -7.82 10.41 -1.99
C ARG A 207 -8.76 10.84 -0.88
N THR A 208 -8.99 9.98 0.11
CA THR A 208 -10.00 10.22 1.15
C THR A 208 -9.43 10.85 2.42
N GLY A 209 -8.11 10.92 2.53
CA GLY A 209 -7.41 11.40 3.72
C GLY A 209 -7.45 10.40 4.88
N ALA A 210 -7.58 9.10 4.60
CA ALA A 210 -7.76 8.05 5.62
C ALA A 210 -6.66 8.03 6.68
N LEU A 211 -5.39 8.29 6.31
CA LEU A 211 -4.29 8.33 7.27
C LEU A 211 -4.41 9.44 8.33
N LYS A 212 -5.28 10.44 8.11
CA LYS A 212 -5.55 11.51 9.08
C LYS A 212 -6.61 11.12 10.11
N ALA A 213 -7.37 10.04 9.89
CA ALA A 213 -8.50 9.64 10.72
C ALA A 213 -8.14 9.39 12.19
N GLN A 214 -6.91 8.94 12.48
CA GLN A 214 -6.45 8.69 13.85
C GLN A 214 -6.42 9.94 14.74
N TRP A 215 -6.30 11.13 14.14
CA TRP A 215 -6.30 12.43 14.83
C TRP A 215 -7.56 13.24 14.55
N ALA A 216 -8.53 12.65 13.85
CA ALA A 216 -9.71 13.35 13.38
C ALA A 216 -10.85 13.24 14.40
N SER A 217 -11.80 14.17 14.33
CA SER A 217 -13.01 14.08 15.14
C SER A 217 -13.88 12.89 14.70
N ASP A 218 -14.81 12.46 15.54
CA ASP A 218 -15.72 11.36 15.19
C ASP A 218 -16.56 11.69 13.94
N GLY A 219 -16.90 12.98 13.72
CA GLY A 219 -17.56 13.44 12.50
C GLY A 219 -16.66 13.34 11.27
N ASP A 220 -15.40 13.76 11.38
CA ASP A 220 -14.43 13.64 10.29
C ASP A 220 -14.14 12.18 9.92
N ILE A 221 -14.12 11.27 10.91
CA ILE A 221 -13.99 9.82 10.67
C ILE A 221 -15.17 9.32 9.84
N ALA A 222 -16.40 9.73 10.17
CA ALA A 222 -17.59 9.37 9.40
C ALA A 222 -17.51 9.92 7.97
N ASP A 223 -17.08 11.17 7.78
CA ASP A 223 -16.91 11.78 6.46
C ASP A 223 -15.85 11.05 5.62
N ILE A 224 -14.74 10.63 6.24
CA ILE A 224 -13.72 9.81 5.57
C ILE A 224 -14.34 8.49 5.10
N ILE A 225 -15.11 7.79 5.95
CA ILE A 225 -15.79 6.54 5.58
C ILE A 225 -16.76 6.76 4.41
N ILE A 226 -17.56 7.83 4.45
CA ILE A 226 -18.49 8.16 3.35
C ILE A 226 -17.74 8.37 2.03
N ARG A 227 -16.62 9.10 2.05
CA ARG A 227 -15.75 9.30 0.88
C ARG A 227 -15.07 8.02 0.39
N MET A 228 -14.90 7.01 1.25
CA MET A 228 -14.31 5.72 0.85
C MET A 228 -15.34 4.78 0.21
N ILE A 229 -16.63 4.96 0.50
CA ILE A 229 -17.72 4.14 -0.04
C ILE A 229 -18.26 4.68 -1.37
N ARG A 230 -18.28 6.01 -1.54
CA ARG A 230 -18.81 6.70 -2.72
C ARG A 230 -17.71 7.06 -3.72
#